data_AF-A0A8I1AX50-F1
#
_entry.id   AF-A0A8I1AX50-F1
#
_cell.length_a   1.000
_cell.length_b   1.000
_cell.length_c   1.000
_cell.angle_alpha   90.00
_cell.angle_beta   90.00
_cell.angle_gamma   90.00
#
_symmetry.space_group_name_H-M   'P 1'
#
loop_
_entity.id
_entity.type
_entity.pdbx_description
1 polymer ?
#
loop_
_entity_poly.entity_id
_entity_poly.type
_entity_poly.pdbx_seq_one_letter_code
_entity_poly.pdbx_strand_id
1 'polypeptide(L)' 'EVQQQLGDGVVRTIALGSSDGLRRGMKVAGTGAPISVPVGTGTLGRIMDVLGRPIDEAGPIQHEEKRGIHQPAPRFDEL' A
#
# COMPACT_ATOMS: atom_id res chain seq x y z
N GLU A 1 -6.63 -0.36 3.72
CA GLU A 1 -5.98 0.75 4.44
C GLU A 1 -6.80 1.20 5.63
N VAL A 2 -6.18 1.41 6.79
CA VAL A 2 -6.85 2.02 7.95
C VAL A 2 -7.08 3.49 7.65
N GLN A 3 -8.32 3.96 7.81
CA GLN A 3 -8.68 5.36 7.59
C GLN A 3 -9.06 6.08 8.87
N GLN A 4 -9.59 5.34 9.84
CA GLN A 4 -10.05 5.92 11.09
C GLN A 4 -9.95 4.91 12.22
N GLN A 5 -9.54 5.38 13.39
CA GLN A 5 -9.72 4.65 14.65
C GLN A 5 -11.08 5.04 15.24
N LEU A 6 -11.91 4.04 15.54
CA LEU A 6 -13.27 4.27 16.04
C LEU A 6 -13.35 4.22 17.58
N GLY A 7 -12.27 3.80 18.25
CA GLY A 7 -12.25 3.50 19.68
C GLY A 7 -12.28 1.99 19.95
N ASP A 8 -12.03 1.59 21.21
CA ASP A 8 -12.12 0.19 21.69
C ASP A 8 -11.32 -0.83 20.86
N GLY A 9 -10.17 -0.42 20.31
CA GLY A 9 -9.35 -1.27 19.44
C GLY A 9 -9.96 -1.55 18.07
N VAL A 10 -11.05 -0.86 17.70
CA VAL A 10 -11.72 -0.98 16.41
C VAL A 10 -11.22 0.08 15.43
N VAL A 11 -10.97 -0.34 14.20
CA VAL A 11 -10.56 0.53 13.10
C VAL A 11 -11.50 0.38 11.90
N ARG A 12 -11.78 1.50 11.22
CA ARG A 12 -12.44 1.51 9.91
C ARG A 12 -11.37 1.43 8.83
N THR A 13 -11.54 0.50 7.90
CA THR A 13 -10.62 0.31 6.78
C THR A 13 -11.35 0.43 5.44
N ILE A 14 -10.62 0.80 4.40
CA ILE A 14 -11.03 0.70 3.00
C ILE A 14 -10.31 -0.49 2.37
N ALA A 15 -11.08 -1.38 1.72
CA ALA A 15 -10.54 -2.46 0.91
C ALA A 15 -10.07 -1.94 -0.44
N LEU A 16 -8.92 -2.42 -0.92
CA LEU A 16 -8.33 -2.03 -2.20
C LEU A 16 -8.48 -3.11 -3.28
N GLY A 17 -9.45 -3.99 -3.08
CA GLY A 17 -9.84 -5.08 -3.97
C GLY A 17 -11.24 -5.57 -3.58
N SER A 18 -11.70 -6.67 -4.18
CA SER A 18 -13.01 -7.24 -3.81
C SER A 18 -13.04 -7.65 -2.33
N SER A 19 -14.18 -7.40 -1.69
CA SER A 19 -14.50 -7.84 -0.33
C SER A 19 -15.31 -9.14 -0.31
N ASP A 20 -15.52 -9.78 -1.47
CA ASP A 20 -16.29 -11.02 -1.57
C ASP A 20 -15.63 -12.14 -0.75
N GLY A 21 -16.44 -12.90 -0.03
CA GLY A 21 -15.97 -13.99 0.83
C GLY A 21 -15.39 -13.56 2.19
N LEU A 22 -15.27 -12.26 2.46
CA LEU A 22 -14.93 -11.78 3.80
C LEU A 22 -16.07 -12.08 4.79
N ARG A 23 -15.69 -12.48 6.00
CA ARG A 23 -16.63 -12.82 7.08
C ARG A 23 -16.15 -12.29 8.41
N ARG A 24 -17.09 -12.03 9.31
CA ARG A 24 -16.81 -11.62 10.69
C ARG A 24 -15.96 -12.68 11.41
N GLY A 25 -15.05 -12.23 12.27
CA GLY A 25 -14.12 -13.09 13.01
C GLY A 25 -12.93 -13.61 12.19
N MET A 26 -12.80 -13.23 10.92
CA MET A 26 -11.60 -13.52 10.14
C MET A 26 -10.39 -12.79 10.75
N LYS A 27 -9.29 -13.51 10.94
CA LYS A 27 -8.04 -12.92 11.44
C LYS A 27 -7.46 -11.99 10.38
N VAL A 28 -6.98 -10.83 10.83
CA VAL A 28 -6.26 -9.86 10.00
C VAL A 28 -4.89 -9.59 10.64
N ALA A 29 -3.89 -9.33 9.81
CA ALA A 29 -2.55 -8.96 10.26
C ALA A 29 -2.29 -7.49 9.91
N GLY A 30 -1.82 -6.72 10.89
CA GLY A 30 -1.35 -5.36 10.65
C GLY A 30 0.09 -5.38 10.14
N THR A 31 0.37 -4.65 9.07
CA THR A 31 1.74 -4.49 8.52
C THR A 31 2.59 -3.54 9.35
N GLY A 32 1.98 -2.69 10.18
CA GLY A 32 2.67 -1.65 10.97
C GLY A 32 3.15 -0.44 10.17
N ALA A 33 2.92 -0.44 8.85
CA ALA A 33 3.32 0.62 7.94
C ALA A 33 2.22 0.87 6.88
N PRO A 34 2.16 2.08 6.30
CA PRO A 34 1.29 2.35 5.15
C PRO A 34 1.61 1.45 3.96
N ILE A 35 0.70 1.40 3.00
CA ILE A 35 0.97 0.77 1.70
C ILE A 35 2.25 1.36 1.12
N SER A 36 3.17 0.48 0.74
CA SER A 36 4.49 0.83 0.23
C SER A 36 4.76 0.10 -1.09
N VAL A 37 5.18 0.85 -2.10
CA VAL A 37 5.35 0.37 -3.48
C VAL A 37 6.83 0.38 -3.86
N PRO A 38 7.29 -0.50 -4.78
CA PRO A 38 8.66 -0.49 -5.25
C PRO A 38 8.97 0.84 -5.96
N VAL A 39 10.17 1.37 -5.74
CA VAL A 39 10.67 2.57 -6.39
C VAL A 39 12.07 2.33 -6.98
N GLY A 40 12.55 3.26 -7.81
CA GLY A 40 13.84 3.17 -8.48
C GLY A 40 13.73 2.79 -9.96
N THR A 41 14.88 2.64 -10.62
CA THR A 41 14.98 2.47 -12.07
C THR A 41 14.32 1.19 -12.58
N GLY A 42 14.26 0.13 -11.77
CA GLY A 42 13.60 -1.13 -12.14
C GLY A 42 12.09 -1.04 -12.30
N THR A 43 11.47 0.09 -11.90
CA THR A 43 10.04 0.37 -12.13
C THR A 43 9.76 0.95 -13.52
N LEU A 44 10.78 1.43 -14.24
CA LEU A 44 10.62 2.04 -15.55
C LEU A 44 10.14 1.01 -16.59
N GLY A 45 9.09 1.35 -17.33
CA GLY A 45 8.48 0.48 -18.33
C GLY A 45 7.64 -0.66 -17.75
N ARG A 46 7.40 -0.67 -16.44
CA ARG A 46 6.58 -1.68 -15.75
C ARG A 46 5.17 -1.17 -15.49
N ILE A 47 4.20 -2.07 -15.43
CA ILE A 47 2.82 -1.76 -15.00
C ILE A 47 2.56 -2.45 -13.67
N MET A 48 2.11 -1.69 -12.68
CA MET A 48 1.79 -2.19 -11.35
C MET A 48 0.44 -1.70 -10.86
N ASP A 49 -0.17 -2.46 -9.94
CA ASP A 49 -1.40 -2.06 -9.25
C ASP A 49 -1.13 -1.07 -8.08
N VAL A 50 -2.19 -0.65 -7.41
CA VAL A 50 -2.12 0.28 -6.26
C VAL A 50 -1.32 -0.26 -5.07
N LEU A 51 -1.12 -1.58 -4.99
CA LEU A 51 -0.33 -2.24 -3.96
C LEU A 51 1.13 -2.45 -4.39
N GLY A 52 1.51 -1.97 -5.58
CA GLY A 52 2.86 -2.09 -6.14
C GLY A 52 3.16 -3.47 -6.70
N ARG A 53 2.14 -4.29 -6.99
CA ARG A 53 2.31 -5.62 -7.57
C ARG A 53 2.36 -5.52 -9.10
N PRO A 54 3.31 -6.17 -9.78
CA PRO A 54 3.36 -6.15 -11.24
C PRO A 54 2.15 -6.88 -11.83
N ILE A 55 1.55 -6.27 -12.86
CA ILE A 55 0.40 -6.82 -13.61
C ILE A 55 0.67 -6.92 -15.11
N ASP A 56 1.94 -6.81 -15.50
CA ASP A 56 2.42 -6.79 -16.88
C ASP A 56 2.98 -8.13 -17.39
N GLU A 57 2.85 -9.21 -16.60
CA GLU A 57 3.38 -10.54 -16.89
C GLU A 57 4.91 -10.61 -17.14
N ALA A 58 5.64 -9.51 -16.90
CA ALA A 58 7.09 -9.41 -17.12
C ALA A 58 7.94 -9.86 -15.91
N GLY A 59 7.36 -10.68 -15.03
CA GLY A 59 8.00 -11.17 -13.80
C GLY A 59 8.11 -10.12 -12.68
N PRO A 60 8.91 -10.35 -11.64
CA PRO A 60 9.07 -9.41 -10.53
C PRO A 60 9.69 -8.07 -10.94
N ILE A 61 9.36 -7.00 -10.23
CA ILE A 61 10.03 -5.69 -10.37
C ILE A 61 11.30 -5.73 -9.52
N GLN A 62 12.46 -5.53 -10.13
CA GLN A 62 13.73 -5.37 -9.41
C GLN A 62 13.75 -4.02 -8.71
N HIS A 63 13.95 -4.01 -7.40
CA HIS A 63 13.98 -2.80 -6.58
C HIS A 63 14.78 -3.06 -5.30
N GLU A 64 15.43 -2.01 -4.81
CA GLU A 64 16.17 -2.03 -3.54
C GLU A 64 15.38 -1.37 -2.41
N GLU A 65 14.46 -0.47 -2.77
CA GLU A 65 13.67 0.32 -1.84
C GLU A 65 12.18 0.21 -2.15
N LYS A 66 11.35 0.25 -1.10
CA LYS A 66 9.92 0.54 -1.19
C LYS A 66 9.63 1.84 -0.48
N ARG A 67 8.76 2.66 -1.07
CA ARG A 67 8.34 3.94 -0.48
C ARG A 67 6.85 3.92 -0.16
N GLY A 68 6.49 4.44 1.00
CA GLY A 68 5.10 4.61 1.43
C GLY A 68 4.36 5.63 0.56
N ILE A 69 3.13 5.31 0.16
CA ILE A 69 2.33 6.16 -0.74
C ILE A 69 1.79 7.44 -0.07
N HIS A 70 1.70 7.44 1.26
CA HIS A 70 1.34 8.61 2.06
C HIS A 70 2.62 9.26 2.56
N GLN A 71 2.91 10.47 2.07
CA GLN A 71 4.05 11.29 2.48
C GLN A 71 3.56 12.69 2.84
N PRO A 72 4.16 13.34 3.84
CA PRO A 72 3.93 14.76 4.06
C PRO A 72 4.38 15.54 2.82
N ALA A 73 3.75 16.68 2.59
CA ALA A 73 4.26 17.61 1.59
C ALA A 73 5.67 18.08 1.98
N PRO A 74 6.54 18.41 1.00
CA PRO A 74 7.82 19.05 1.27
C PRO A 74 7.63 20.31 2.11
N ARG A 75 8.64 20.65 2.92
CA ARG A 75 8.59 21.90 3.67
C ARG A 75 8.82 23.09 2.75
N PHE A 76 8.35 24.26 3.17
CA PHE A 76 8.50 25.48 2.37
C PHE A 76 9.97 25.88 2.15
N ASP A 77 10.86 25.55 3.10
CA ASP A 77 12.31 25.81 3.04
C ASP A 77 13.09 24.84 2.14
N GLU A 78 12.41 23.85 1.54
CA GLU A 78 13.00 22.83 0.65
C GLU A 78 12.57 23.00 -0.83
N LEU A 79 11.83 24.08 -1.15
CA LEU A 79 11.41 24.47 -2.51
C LEU A 79 12.47 25.37 -3.16
#